data_AF-A0A9P7YHU3-F1
#
_entry.id   AF-A0A9P7YHU3-F1
#
_cell.length_a   1.000
_cell.length_b   1.000
_cell.length_c   1.000
_cell.angle_alpha   90.00
_cell.angle_beta   90.00
_cell.angle_gamma   90.00
#
_symmetry.space_group_name_H-M   'P 1'
#
loop_
_entity.id
_entity.type
_entity.pdbx_description
1 polymer ?
#
loop_
_entity_poly.entity_id
_entity_poly.type
_entity_poly.pdbx_seq_one_letter_code
_entity_poly.pdbx_strand_id
1 'polypeptide(L)'
;MSKSPATMLQLQASFNYNSTQSRLDSSTRLSPSLFLAVYDPTLGLDASLSQGFSRLSLIPANGIVSIAISLRLHNLHGLSAYDYDLNISSSPAMELTCDLGGDSNGGYTHDCRVSLFMQFTGFERVIVGSRKKMSWADVAASAGAYFSFVQFISWIVSLQAFSGE
;
A
#
# COMPACT_ATOMS: atom_id res chain seq x y z
N MET A 1 24.93 3.46 13.95
CA MET A 1 23.56 3.94 13.66
C MET A 1 23.58 4.58 12.29
N SER A 2 23.06 3.90 11.27
CA SER A 2 22.94 4.47 9.92
C SER A 2 21.86 5.56 9.94
N LYS A 3 22.24 6.81 9.69
CA LYS A 3 21.30 7.90 9.40
C LYS A 3 20.77 7.65 7.99
N SER A 4 19.63 6.97 7.86
CA SER A 4 18.85 7.05 6.63
C SER A 4 18.34 8.49 6.52
N PRO A 5 18.68 9.24 5.45
CA PRO A 5 18.14 10.57 5.26
C PRO A 5 16.63 10.44 4.99
N ALA A 6 15.81 10.77 5.99
CA ALA A 6 14.38 10.93 5.78
C ALA A 6 14.18 12.12 4.83
N THR A 7 13.83 11.82 3.59
CA THR A 7 13.51 12.87 2.61
C THR A 7 12.08 13.31 2.91
N MET A 8 11.91 14.59 3.26
CA MET A 8 10.61 15.18 3.55
C MET A 8 10.15 16.02 2.37
N LEU A 9 8.90 15.84 1.97
CA LEU A 9 8.21 16.67 0.99
C LEU A 9 6.99 17.31 1.66
N GLN A 10 6.88 18.63 1.58
CA GLN A 10 5.72 19.36 2.06
C GLN A 10 4.85 19.77 0.86
N LEU A 11 3.57 19.43 0.93
CA LEU A 11 2.56 19.83 -0.04
C LEU A 11 1.47 20.60 0.68
N GLN A 12 0.93 21.61 0.03
CA GLN A 12 -0.23 22.35 0.52
C GLN A 12 -1.26 22.42 -0.59
N ALA A 13 -2.50 22.10 -0.27
CA ALA A 13 -3.62 22.23 -1.18
C ALA A 13 -4.70 23.12 -0.56
N SER A 14 -5.27 24.00 -1.37
CA SER A 14 -6.39 24.85 -1.01
C SER A 14 -7.58 24.52 -1.91
N PHE A 15 -8.78 24.41 -1.32
CA PHE A 15 -9.99 24.07 -2.05
C PHE A 15 -11.22 24.73 -1.45
N ASN A 16 -12.24 24.88 -2.30
CA ASN A 16 -13.46 25.57 -1.96
C ASN A 16 -14.52 24.54 -1.57
N TYR A 17 -14.95 24.58 -0.32
CA TYR A 17 -16.03 23.73 0.19
C TYR A 17 -17.28 24.59 0.44
N ASN A 18 -18.43 24.16 -0.07
CA ASN A 18 -19.71 24.83 0.14
C ASN A 18 -20.70 23.82 0.75
N SER A 19 -21.00 24.01 2.03
CA SER A 19 -21.91 23.11 2.74
C SER A 19 -23.36 23.20 2.27
N THR A 20 -23.81 24.38 1.84
CA THR A 20 -25.16 24.59 1.31
C THR A 20 -25.34 23.82 0.01
N GLN A 21 -24.38 23.89 -0.90
CA GLN A 21 -24.39 23.09 -2.12
C GLN A 21 -24.30 21.59 -1.82
N SER A 22 -23.42 21.19 -0.90
CA SER A 22 -23.33 19.79 -0.44
C SER A 22 -24.66 19.27 0.11
N ARG A 23 -25.40 20.09 0.86
CA ARG A 23 -26.73 19.75 1.37
C ARG A 23 -27.75 19.62 0.25
N LEU A 24 -27.73 20.51 -0.75
CA LEU A 24 -28.62 20.43 -1.90
C LEU A 24 -28.37 19.17 -2.73
N ASP A 25 -27.11 18.80 -2.95
CA ASP A 25 -26.75 17.69 -3.82
C ASP A 25 -26.88 16.32 -3.13
N SER A 26 -26.56 16.23 -1.84
CA SER A 26 -26.48 14.95 -1.11
C SER A 26 -27.48 14.81 0.04
N SER A 27 -28.42 15.76 0.19
CA SER A 27 -29.36 15.86 1.33
C SER A 27 -28.72 15.83 2.73
N THR A 28 -27.38 15.94 2.81
CA THR A 28 -26.58 15.80 4.02
C THR A 28 -25.39 16.75 3.95
N ARG A 29 -25.00 17.29 5.11
CA ARG A 29 -23.82 18.15 5.23
C ARG A 29 -22.59 17.26 5.41
N LEU A 30 -21.77 17.17 4.36
CA LEU A 30 -20.50 16.45 4.44
C LEU A 30 -19.46 17.26 5.23
N SER A 31 -18.48 16.57 5.82
CA SER A 31 -17.33 17.26 6.40
C SER A 31 -16.36 17.67 5.29
N PRO A 32 -15.77 18.88 5.32
CA PRO A 32 -14.75 19.26 4.36
C PRO A 32 -13.55 18.32 4.48
N SER A 33 -13.35 17.49 3.46
CA SER A 33 -12.30 16.46 3.41
C SER A 33 -11.94 16.15 1.96
N LEU A 34 -10.72 15.66 1.74
CA LEU A 34 -10.23 15.28 0.42
C LEU A 34 -9.80 13.81 0.42
N PHE A 35 -9.99 13.13 -0.70
CA PHE A 35 -9.37 11.82 -0.90
C PHE A 35 -7.96 12.00 -1.45
N LEU A 36 -7.01 11.32 -0.82
CA LEU A 36 -5.65 11.17 -1.28
C LEU A 36 -5.47 9.76 -1.87
N ALA A 37 -4.91 9.70 -3.06
CA ALA A 37 -4.40 8.48 -3.67
C ALA A 37 -2.91 8.66 -4.00
N VAL A 38 -2.11 7.66 -3.68
CA VAL A 38 -0.72 7.56 -4.16
C VAL A 38 -0.65 6.33 -5.04
N TYR A 39 -0.24 6.50 -6.30
CA TYR A 39 -0.28 5.44 -7.30
C TYR A 39 0.93 5.50 -8.22
N ASP A 40 1.21 4.37 -8.87
CA ASP A 40 2.23 4.27 -9.90
C ASP A 40 1.75 4.92 -11.21
N PRO A 41 2.41 5.98 -11.72
CA PRO A 41 1.98 6.66 -12.93
C PRO A 41 2.01 5.77 -14.18
N THR A 42 2.78 4.68 -14.19
CA THR A 42 2.86 3.78 -15.35
C THR A 42 1.60 2.96 -15.58
N LEU A 43 0.82 2.70 -14.52
CA LEU A 43 -0.46 1.97 -14.57
C LEU A 43 -1.66 2.91 -14.70
N GLY A 44 -1.53 4.13 -14.19
CA GLY A 44 -2.64 5.07 -14.04
C GLY A 44 -3.49 4.76 -12.81
N LEU A 45 -4.35 5.72 -12.44
CA LEU A 45 -5.11 5.67 -11.19
C LEU A 45 -6.14 4.54 -11.18
N ASP A 46 -6.93 4.38 -12.25
CA ASP A 46 -8.01 3.39 -12.31
C ASP A 46 -7.48 1.94 -12.26
N ALA A 47 -6.42 1.66 -13.01
CA ALA A 47 -5.78 0.34 -12.99
C ALA A 47 -5.13 0.08 -11.62
N SER A 48 -4.48 1.09 -11.03
CA SER A 48 -3.84 0.96 -9.72
C SER A 48 -4.87 0.72 -8.61
N LEU A 49 -6.03 1.36 -8.65
CA LEU A 49 -7.12 1.14 -7.69
C LEU A 49 -7.80 -0.22 -7.87
N SER A 50 -8.13 -0.59 -9.12
CA SER A 50 -8.80 -1.87 -9.41
C SER A 50 -7.93 -3.09 -9.13
N GLN A 51 -6.61 -2.97 -9.30
CA GLN A 51 -5.64 -4.04 -9.03
C GLN A 51 -5.10 -4.01 -7.59
N GLY A 52 -5.46 -3.00 -6.80
CA GLY A 52 -5.10 -2.90 -5.39
C GLY A 52 -3.67 -2.40 -5.10
N PHE A 53 -3.02 -1.77 -6.07
CA PHE A 53 -1.70 -1.12 -5.94
C PHE A 53 -1.78 0.33 -5.42
N SER A 54 -2.99 0.87 -5.27
CA SER A 54 -3.26 2.16 -4.67
C SER A 54 -4.48 2.08 -3.77
N ARG A 55 -4.56 2.98 -2.79
CA ARG A 55 -5.66 3.08 -1.83
C ARG A 55 -6.07 4.54 -1.70
N LEU A 56 -7.37 4.77 -1.59
CA LEU A 56 -7.92 6.07 -1.25
C LEU A 56 -7.91 6.25 0.27
N SER A 57 -7.33 7.34 0.74
CA SER A 57 -7.40 7.74 2.13
C SER A 57 -8.08 9.10 2.25
N LEU A 58 -9.06 9.20 3.15
CA LEU A 58 -9.75 10.45 3.41
C LEU A 58 -8.93 11.28 4.40
N ILE A 59 -8.56 12.49 3.99
CA ILE A 59 -7.81 13.45 4.80
C ILE A 59 -8.71 14.65 5.16
N PRO A 60 -8.73 15.08 6.43
CA PRO A 60 -9.57 16.20 6.85
C PRO A 60 -9.03 17.52 6.31
N ALA A 61 -9.95 18.44 5.98
CA ALA A 61 -9.59 19.83 5.74
C ALA A 61 -9.08 20.50 7.02
N ASN A 62 -8.33 21.58 6.84
CA ASN A 62 -7.73 22.43 7.88
C ASN A 62 -6.84 21.66 8.87
N GLY A 63 -6.43 20.45 8.51
CA GLY A 63 -5.56 19.62 9.32
C GLY A 63 -4.10 19.67 8.86
N ILE A 64 -3.23 19.30 9.80
CA ILE A 64 -1.89 18.85 9.49
C ILE A 64 -1.95 17.34 9.32
N VAL A 65 -1.52 16.85 8.16
CA VAL A 65 -1.51 15.44 7.83
C VAL A 65 -0.07 15.01 7.60
N SER A 66 0.39 14.03 8.36
CA SER A 66 1.68 13.38 8.18
C SER A 66 1.49 12.04 7.48
N ILE A 67 2.28 11.78 6.46
CA ILE A 67 2.20 10.58 5.63
C ILE A 67 3.59 9.97 5.58
N ALA A 68 3.76 8.81 6.21
CA ALA A 68 4.96 8.01 6.00
C ALA A 68 4.74 7.09 4.80
N ILE A 69 5.59 7.22 3.79
CA ILE A 69 5.52 6.48 2.54
C ILE A 69 6.64 5.44 2.53
N SER A 70 6.26 4.18 2.36
CA SER A 70 7.20 3.08 2.14
C SER A 70 7.00 2.46 0.76
N LEU A 71 8.09 2.20 0.05
CA LEU A 71 8.07 1.72 -1.33
C LEU A 71 8.12 0.19 -1.41
N ARG A 72 7.15 -0.42 -2.07
CA ARG A 72 7.16 -1.84 -2.43
C ARG A 72 7.05 -1.98 -3.95
N LEU A 73 7.80 -2.92 -4.53
CA LEU A 73 7.65 -3.30 -5.93
C LEU A 73 6.98 -4.66 -5.97
N HIS A 74 5.75 -4.69 -6.46
CA HIS A 74 5.03 -5.93 -6.73
C HIS A 74 5.42 -6.44 -8.11
N ASN A 75 5.91 -7.67 -8.17
CA ASN A 75 6.17 -8.37 -9.41
C ASN A 75 5.36 -9.67 -9.42
N LEU A 76 4.11 -9.56 -9.87
CA LEU A 76 3.11 -10.61 -9.83
C LEU A 76 2.60 -10.83 -11.27
N HIS A 77 2.63 -12.09 -11.72
CA HIS A 77 2.09 -12.50 -13.02
C HIS A 77 2.60 -11.72 -14.24
N GLY A 78 3.86 -11.26 -14.21
CA GLY A 78 4.47 -10.50 -15.31
C GLY A 78 4.17 -9.01 -15.29
N LEU A 79 3.37 -8.53 -14.34
CA LEU A 79 3.14 -7.12 -14.11
C LEU A 79 4.04 -6.63 -12.97
N SER A 80 4.84 -5.59 -13.24
CA SER A 80 5.67 -4.91 -12.24
C SER A 80 5.07 -3.55 -11.92
N ALA A 81 4.61 -3.38 -10.69
CA ALA A 81 3.89 -2.20 -10.22
C ALA A 81 4.47 -1.72 -8.89
N TYR A 82 4.66 -0.41 -8.73
CA TYR A 82 4.93 0.16 -7.42
C TYR A 82 3.65 0.19 -6.57
N ASP A 83 3.74 -0.41 -5.38
CA ASP A 83 2.76 -0.28 -4.30
C ASP A 83 3.37 0.62 -3.22
N TYR A 84 2.59 1.61 -2.79
CA TYR A 84 2.99 2.57 -1.78
C TYR A 84 2.25 2.24 -0.49
N ASP A 85 2.97 1.72 0.50
CA ASP A 85 2.40 1.50 1.82
C ASP A 85 2.37 2.82 2.57
N LEU A 86 1.15 3.34 2.79
CA LEU A 86 0.92 4.64 3.40
C LEU A 86 0.53 4.46 4.86
N ASN A 87 1.31 5.06 5.76
CA ASN A 87 0.89 5.25 7.14
C ASN A 87 0.53 6.73 7.35
N ILE A 88 -0.76 6.99 7.60
CA ILE A 88 -1.34 8.34 7.63
C ILE A 88 -1.72 8.68 9.05
N SER A 89 -1.23 9.82 9.52
CA SER A 89 -1.58 10.42 10.80
C SER A 89 -2.11 11.82 10.53
N SER A 90 -3.25 12.17 11.10
CA SER A 90 -3.85 13.49 10.92
C SER A 90 -4.17 14.14 12.27
N SER A 91 -3.94 15.44 12.33
CA SER A 91 -4.35 16.30 13.44
C SER A 91 -5.27 17.39 12.86
N PRO A 92 -6.60 17.27 13.04
CA PRO A 92 -7.54 18.26 12.53
C PRO A 92 -7.51 19.53 13.38
N ALA A 93 -7.52 20.71 12.76
CA ALA A 93 -7.74 21.96 13.49
C ALA A 93 -9.24 22.16 13.72
N MET A 94 -9.70 21.90 14.94
CA MET A 94 -11.14 21.96 15.28
C MET A 94 -11.71 23.37 15.32
N GLU A 95 -10.86 24.39 15.42
CA GLU A 95 -11.30 25.79 15.54
C GLU A 95 -11.44 26.52 14.19
N LEU A 96 -10.93 25.95 13.10
CA LEU A 96 -10.97 26.59 11.79
C LEU A 96 -12.15 26.06 10.96
N THR A 97 -13.24 26.83 10.92
CA THR A 97 -14.39 26.51 10.05
C THR A 97 -14.11 27.01 8.63
N CYS A 98 -13.83 26.09 7.69
CA CYS A 98 -13.77 26.43 6.26
C CYS A 98 -15.08 26.03 5.58
N ASP A 99 -15.87 27.02 5.20
CA ASP A 99 -17.15 26.80 4.52
C ASP A 99 -17.56 28.09 3.80
N LEU A 100 -17.56 28.06 2.47
CA LEU A 100 -18.02 29.17 1.64
C LEU A 100 -19.56 29.24 1.54
N GLY A 101 -20.24 28.16 1.91
CA GLY A 101 -21.69 28.04 1.84
C GLY A 101 -22.44 28.49 3.08
N GLY A 102 -21.74 29.03 4.08
CA GLY A 102 -22.21 29.15 5.46
C GLY A 102 -23.67 29.56 5.62
N ASP A 103 -24.46 28.71 6.29
CA ASP A 103 -25.67 29.14 6.98
C ASP A 103 -25.23 30.18 8.03
N SER A 104 -25.58 31.43 7.76
CA SER A 104 -25.43 32.64 8.58
C SER A 104 -25.32 32.40 10.08
N ASN A 105 -24.12 32.62 10.65
CA ASN A 105 -23.89 33.04 12.04
C ASN A 105 -22.43 33.53 12.24
N GLY A 106 -22.01 34.51 11.43
CA GLY A 106 -20.86 35.38 11.76
C GLY A 106 -19.44 34.81 11.61
N GLY A 107 -19.26 33.60 11.08
CA GLY A 107 -17.94 33.03 10.82
C GLY A 107 -17.34 33.49 9.49
N TYR A 108 -16.06 33.88 9.49
CA TYR A 108 -15.32 34.25 8.27
C TYR A 108 -15.33 33.07 7.27
N THR A 109 -15.78 33.33 6.04
CA THR A 109 -15.76 32.35 4.95
C THR A 109 -14.35 32.31 4.36
N HIS A 110 -13.65 31.18 4.55
CA HIS A 110 -12.30 30.97 4.04
C HIS A 110 -12.20 29.66 3.28
N ASP A 111 -11.31 29.63 2.29
CA ASP A 111 -10.97 28.41 1.56
C ASP A 111 -10.42 27.36 2.53
N CYS A 112 -10.82 26.11 2.32
CA CYS A 112 -10.26 24.99 3.06
C CYS A 112 -8.81 24.78 2.65
N ARG A 113 -7.95 24.53 3.63
CA ARG A 113 -6.52 24.26 3.38
C ARG A 113 -6.13 22.94 4.00
N VAL A 114 -5.29 22.17 3.33
CA VAL A 114 -4.68 20.98 3.91
C VAL A 114 -3.17 21.05 3.74
N SER A 115 -2.45 20.75 4.82
CA SER A 115 -0.99 20.71 4.81
C SER A 115 -0.54 19.26 4.98
N LEU A 116 0.18 18.76 3.98
CA LEU A 116 0.62 17.38 3.86
C LEU A 116 2.14 17.33 4.05
N PHE A 117 2.58 16.59 5.06
CA PHE A 117 3.97 16.32 5.35
C PHE A 117 4.27 14.87 4.99
N MET A 118 4.90 14.67 3.84
CA MET A 118 5.24 13.34 3.36
C MET A 118 6.68 13.01 3.73
N GLN A 119 6.88 11.86 4.36
CA GLN A 119 8.19 11.35 4.77
C GLN A 119 8.46 10.04 4.05
N PHE A 120 9.54 10.01 3.28
CA PHE A 120 10.03 8.78 2.69
C PHE A 120 10.97 8.10 3.69
N THR A 121 10.57 6.93 4.19
CA THR A 121 11.34 6.16 5.19
C THR A 121 12.64 5.59 4.59
N GLY A 122 12.66 5.37 3.28
CA GLY A 122 13.83 5.04 2.50
C GLY A 122 13.47 4.79 1.03
N PHE A 123 14.48 4.78 0.15
CA PHE A 123 14.34 4.38 -1.25
C PHE A 123 14.69 2.90 -1.48
N GLU A 124 14.94 2.15 -0.41
CA GLU A 124 15.14 0.71 -0.47
C GLU A 124 13.81 0.04 -0.86
N ARG A 125 13.78 -0.50 -2.08
CA ARG A 125 12.61 -1.21 -2.61
C ARG A 125 12.54 -2.62 -2.04
N VAL A 126 11.41 -2.98 -1.44
CA VAL A 126 11.11 -4.38 -1.14
C VAL A 126 10.45 -5.01 -2.37
N ILE A 127 11.09 -6.03 -2.95
CA ILE A 127 10.54 -6.75 -4.11
C ILE A 127 9.65 -7.88 -3.59
N VAL A 128 8.35 -7.76 -3.81
CA VAL A 128 7.34 -8.79 -3.52
C VAL A 128 7.13 -9.58 -4.80
N GLY A 129 7.76 -10.75 -4.89
CA GLY A 129 7.65 -11.64 -6.05
C GLY A 129 6.91 -12.94 -5.72
N SER A 130 6.13 -13.42 -6.67
CA SER A 130 5.65 -14.82 -6.64
C SER A 130 6.79 -15.74 -7.07
N ARG A 131 7.34 -16.52 -6.13
CA ARG A 131 8.16 -17.70 -6.49
C ARG A 131 7.25 -18.92 -6.56
N LYS A 132 7.46 -19.75 -7.59
CA LYS A 132 6.92 -21.11 -7.59
C LYS A 132 7.39 -21.82 -6.32
N LYS A 133 6.45 -22.33 -5.52
CA LYS A 133 6.75 -23.11 -4.30
C LYS A 133 7.56 -24.38 -4.58
N MET A 134 7.49 -24.91 -5.81
CA MET A 134 8.26 -26.06 -6.25
C MET A 134 8.57 -25.94 -7.75
N SER A 135 9.84 -26.04 -8.12
CA SER A 135 10.25 -26.27 -9.51
C SER A 135 10.02 -27.73 -9.89
N TRP A 136 9.82 -28.03 -11.17
CA TRP A 136 9.85 -29.43 -11.66
C TRP A 136 11.18 -30.12 -11.33
N ALA A 137 12.28 -29.35 -11.27
CA ALA A 137 13.56 -29.86 -10.81
C ALA A 137 13.51 -30.29 -9.33
N ASP A 138 12.81 -29.54 -8.48
CA ASP A 138 12.64 -29.89 -7.05
C ASP A 138 11.74 -31.12 -6.89
N VAL A 139 10.70 -31.25 -7.72
CA VAL A 139 9.83 -32.43 -7.76
C VAL A 139 10.63 -33.67 -8.20
N ALA A 140 11.43 -33.55 -9.25
CA ALA A 140 12.29 -34.63 -9.73
C ALA A 140 13.37 -35.03 -8.72
N ALA A 141 13.97 -34.05 -8.03
CA ALA A 141 14.95 -34.31 -6.97
C ALA A 141 14.32 -35.03 -5.77
N SER A 142 13.12 -34.61 -5.34
CA SER A 142 12.36 -35.25 -4.27
C SER A 142 11.96 -36.69 -4.61
N ALA A 143 11.42 -36.91 -5.82
CA ALA A 143 11.07 -38.24 -6.28
C ALA A 143 12.32 -39.14 -6.44
N GLY A 144 13.39 -38.59 -7.01
CA GLY A 144 14.68 -39.28 -7.18
C GLY A 144 15.30 -39.71 -5.85
N ALA A 145 15.22 -38.87 -4.81
CA ALA A 145 15.67 -39.23 -3.46
C ALA A 145 14.85 -40.38 -2.84
N TYR A 146 13.54 -40.43 -3.12
CA TYR A 146 12.69 -41.54 -2.69
C TYR A 146 13.04 -42.85 -3.41
N PHE A 147 13.23 -42.79 -4.74
CA PHE A 147 13.63 -43.95 -5.53
C PHE A 147 15.01 -44.48 -5.14
N SER A 148 15.98 -43.60 -4.91
CA SER A 148 17.32 -44.03 -4.48
C SER A 148 17.31 -44.63 -3.08
N PHE A 149 16.48 -44.13 -2.17
CA PHE A 149 16.29 -44.70 -0.84
C PHE A 149 15.69 -46.11 -0.91
N VAL A 150 14.63 -46.30 -1.70
CA VAL A 150 14.02 -47.63 -1.91
C VAL A 150 15.05 -48.59 -2.51
N GLN A 151 15.79 -48.14 -3.53
CA GLN A 151 16.83 -48.94 -4.17
C GLN A 151 17.94 -49.36 -3.19
N PHE A 152 18.37 -48.44 -2.32
CA PHE A 152 19.37 -48.70 -1.29
C PHE A 152 18.89 -49.74 -0.26
N ILE A 153 17.64 -49.63 0.20
CA ILE A 153 17.04 -50.64 1.09
C ILE A 153 16.94 -52.00 0.40
N SER A 154 16.53 -52.03 -0.87
CA SER A 154 16.47 -53.28 -1.63
C SER A 154 17.83 -53.98 -1.74
N TRP A 155 18.93 -53.24 -1.85
CA TRP A 155 20.28 -53.82 -1.80
C TRP A 155 20.65 -54.40 -0.44
N ILE A 156 20.28 -53.74 0.66
CA ILE A 156 20.54 -54.25 2.01
C ILE A 156 19.76 -55.55 2.25
N VAL A 157 18.48 -55.58 1.89
CA VAL A 157 17.62 -56.76 2.09
C VAL A 157 18.04 -57.92 1.19
N SER A 158 18.44 -57.65 -0.05
CA SER A 158 18.96 -58.70 -0.94
C SER A 158 20.29 -59.28 -0.44
N LEU A 159 21.20 -58.47 0.11
CA LEU A 159 22.43 -58.97 0.74
C LEU A 159 22.14 -59.90 1.93
N GLN A 160 21.14 -59.58 2.75
CA GLN A 160 20.73 -60.45 3.87
C GLN A 160 20.07 -61.75 3.41
N ALA A 161 19.41 -61.75 2.24
CA ALA A 161 18.83 -62.95 1.66
C ALA A 161 19.89 -63.92 1.09
N PHE A 162 21.02 -63.42 0.60
CA PHE A 162 22.12 -64.25 0.07
C PHE A 162 23.13 -64.71 1.13
N SER A 163 23.10 -64.16 2.35
CA SER A 163 23.95 -64.61 3.47
C SER A 163 23.31 -65.71 4.33
N GLY A 164 22.12 -66.18 3.96
CA GLY A 164 21.33 -67.16 4.72
C GLY A 164 21.37 -68.61 4.18
N GLU A 165 22.20 -68.89 3.18
CA GLU A 165 22.54 -70.26 2.72
C GLU A 165 23.95 -70.67 3.21
#